data_AF-S5ZK75-F1
#
_entry.id   AF-S5ZK75-F1
#
_cell.length_a   1.000
_cell.length_b   1.000
_cell.length_c   1.000
_cell.angle_alpha   90.00
_cell.angle_beta   90.00
_cell.angle_gamma   90.00
#
_symmetry.space_group_name_H-M   'P 1'
#
loop_
_entity.id
_entity.type
_entity.pdbx_description
1 polymer ?
#
loop_
_entity_poly.entity_id
_entity_poly.type
_entity_poly.pdbx_seq_one_letter_code
_entity_poly.pdbx_strand_id
1 'polypeptide(L)'
;MSDRGQKSRDHELPLAPLRRIFRSQGADRVSDDAVALLREYLEKVAKEIALEAVEASRHANRKTVTDEDVKFAISRLQRTYMLQSL
;
A
#
# COMPACT_ATOMS: atom_id res chain seq x y z
N MET A 1 -27.29 18.86 -0.64
CA MET A 1 -26.12 18.22 -0.01
C MET A 1 -26.26 16.72 -0.16
N SER A 2 -25.89 16.24 -1.34
CA SER A 2 -25.94 14.83 -1.72
C SER A 2 -24.68 14.15 -1.19
N ASP A 3 -24.74 13.69 0.06
CA ASP A 3 -23.81 12.70 0.61
C ASP A 3 -24.07 11.36 -0.08
N ARG A 4 -23.76 11.29 -1.38
CA ARG A 4 -23.68 10.03 -2.10
C ARG A 4 -22.42 9.36 -1.57
N GLY A 5 -22.60 8.44 -0.63
CA GLY A 5 -21.60 7.51 -0.18
C GLY A 5 -20.76 7.03 -1.36
N GLN A 6 -19.54 7.56 -1.44
CA GLN A 6 -18.54 7.23 -2.43
C GLN A 6 -17.98 5.84 -2.05
N LYS A 7 -18.76 4.78 -2.25
CA LYS A 7 -18.32 3.42 -1.97
C LYS A 7 -18.32 2.60 -3.25
N SER A 8 -17.13 2.08 -3.56
CA SER A 8 -16.91 0.74 -4.13
C SER A 8 -16.55 0.63 -5.62
N ARG A 9 -15.59 1.41 -6.16
CA ARG A 9 -14.90 1.00 -7.40
C ARG A 9 -13.38 1.15 -7.49
N ASP A 10 -12.71 1.96 -6.66
CA ASP A 10 -11.30 2.31 -6.92
C ASP A 10 -10.28 1.84 -5.86
N HIS A 11 -10.72 1.00 -4.90
CA HIS A 11 -9.84 0.46 -3.86
C HIS A 11 -9.56 -1.02 -4.07
N GLU A 12 -8.29 -1.37 -4.06
CA GLU A 12 -7.77 -2.73 -4.26
C GLU A 12 -7.79 -3.54 -2.97
N LEU A 13 -7.69 -2.88 -1.80
CA LEU A 13 -7.61 -3.53 -0.51
C LEU A 13 -8.97 -3.54 0.22
N PRO A 14 -9.50 -4.71 0.61
CA PRO A 14 -10.74 -4.78 1.39
C PRO A 14 -10.52 -4.33 2.85
N LEU A 15 -11.53 -3.70 3.45
CA LEU A 15 -11.45 -3.20 4.84
C LEU A 15 -11.38 -4.32 5.89
N ALA A 16 -12.04 -5.46 5.67
CA ALA A 16 -12.15 -6.50 6.69
C ALA A 16 -10.79 -7.12 7.09
N PRO A 17 -9.87 -7.49 6.18
CA PRO A 17 -8.52 -7.90 6.54
C PRO A 17 -7.73 -6.83 7.29
N LEU A 18 -7.84 -5.56 6.89
CA LEU A 18 -7.17 -4.45 7.55
C LEU A 18 -7.67 -4.25 8.99
N ARG A 19 -8.97 -4.41 9.22
CA ARG A 19 -9.53 -4.43 10.57
C ARG A 19 -8.97 -5.57 11.42
N ARG A 20 -8.75 -6.76 10.84
CA ARG A 20 -8.15 -7.90 11.57
C ARG A 20 -6.71 -7.63 12.01
N ILE A 21 -5.96 -6.81 11.26
CA ILE A 21 -4.61 -6.39 11.67
C ILE A 21 -4.68 -5.62 12.99
N PHE A 22 -5.54 -4.61 13.10
CA PHE A 22 -5.71 -3.88 14.37
C PHE A 22 -6.11 -4.80 15.53
N ARG A 23 -7.02 -5.75 15.27
CA ARG A 23 -7.45 -6.74 16.29
C ARG A 23 -6.31 -7.65 16.74
N SER A 24 -5.45 -8.08 15.81
CA SER A 24 -4.28 -8.91 16.16
C SER A 24 -3.23 -8.13 16.96
N GLN A 25 -3.25 -6.79 16.89
CA GLN A 25 -2.43 -5.90 17.74
C GLN A 25 -3.11 -5.55 19.08
N GLY A 26 -4.23 -6.19 19.43
CA GLY A 26 -4.90 -6.01 20.73
C GLY A 26 -5.94 -4.89 20.78
N ALA A 27 -6.38 -4.34 19.64
CA ALA A 27 -7.44 -3.33 19.65
C ALA A 27 -8.82 -3.95 19.98
N ASP A 28 -9.48 -3.46 21.03
CA ASP A 28 -10.84 -3.90 21.43
C ASP A 28 -11.97 -3.29 20.58
N ARG A 29 -11.72 -2.13 19.96
CA ARG A 29 -12.63 -1.48 19.00
C ARG A 29 -11.78 -0.74 17.98
N VAL A 30 -12.28 -0.66 16.75
CA VAL A 30 -11.63 0.04 15.63
C VAL A 30 -12.73 0.75 14.85
N SER A 31 -12.62 2.06 14.62
CA SER A 31 -13.59 2.80 13.81
C SER A 31 -13.52 2.38 12.34
N ASP A 32 -14.54 2.70 11.54
CA ASP A 32 -14.47 2.49 10.09
C ASP A 32 -13.46 3.43 9.44
N ASP A 33 -13.41 4.70 9.89
CA ASP A 33 -12.49 5.71 9.39
C ASP A 33 -11.02 5.34 9.60
N ALA A 34 -10.66 4.76 10.76
CA ALA A 34 -9.29 4.32 11.01
C ALA A 34 -8.85 3.21 10.03
N VAL A 35 -9.77 2.29 9.69
CA VAL A 35 -9.48 1.22 8.73
C VAL A 35 -9.42 1.77 7.30
N ALA A 36 -10.28 2.73 6.96
CA ALA A 36 -10.25 3.42 5.68
C ALA A 36 -8.94 4.20 5.49
N LEU A 37 -8.49 4.93 6.51
CA LEU A 37 -7.21 5.66 6.48
C LEU A 37 -6.02 4.71 6.30
N LEU A 38 -5.99 3.59 7.03
CA LEU A 38 -4.94 2.58 6.85
C LEU A 38 -4.95 2.01 5.42
N ARG A 39 -6.12 1.77 4.84
CA ARG A 39 -6.25 1.30 3.46
C ARG A 39 -5.64 2.28 2.48
N GLU A 40 -6.01 3.56 2.58
CA GLU A 40 -5.52 4.62 1.70
C GLU A 40 -3.99 4.73 1.76
N TYR A 41 -3.44 4.70 2.98
CA TYR A 41 -1.99 4.72 3.18
C TYR A 41 -1.30 3.50 2.55
N LEU A 42 -1.80 2.29 2.82
CA LEU A 42 -1.21 1.05 2.30
C LEU A 42 -1.32 0.95 0.78
N GLU A 43 -2.44 1.36 0.19
CA GLU A 43 -2.60 1.39 -1.27
C GLU A 43 -1.63 2.36 -1.93
N LYS A 44 -1.39 3.53 -1.33
CA LYS A 44 -0.40 4.47 -1.83
C LYS A 44 1.00 3.85 -1.83
N VAL A 45 1.43 3.28 -0.69
CA VAL A 45 2.73 2.63 -0.57
C VAL A 45 2.86 1.45 -1.53
N ALA A 46 1.82 0.62 -1.66
CA ALA A 46 1.82 -0.52 -2.57
C ALA A 46 1.94 -0.08 -4.04
N LYS A 47 1.26 0.99 -4.44
CA LYS A 47 1.34 1.55 -5.80
C LYS A 47 2.74 2.10 -6.10
N GLU A 48 3.38 2.78 -5.14
CA GLU A 48 4.75 3.29 -5.29
C GLU A 48 5.75 2.14 -5.45
N ILE A 49 5.66 1.10 -4.61
CA ILE A 49 6.50 -0.11 -4.73
C ILE A 49 6.27 -0.82 -6.07
N ALA A 50 5.01 -0.99 -6.49
CA ALA A 50 4.67 -1.67 -7.72
C ALA A 50 5.19 -0.93 -8.96
N LEU A 51 5.11 0.40 -8.98
CA LEU A 51 5.65 1.22 -10.06
C LEU A 51 7.16 1.01 -10.21
N GLU A 52 7.92 1.17 -9.13
CA GLU A 52 9.38 0.97 -9.13
C GLU A 52 9.78 -0.46 -9.51
N ALA A 53 9.04 -1.47 -9.04
CA ALA A 53 9.30 -2.86 -9.39
C ALA A 53 9.04 -3.14 -10.90
N VAL A 54 7.98 -2.55 -11.47
CA VAL A 54 7.69 -2.64 -12.91
C VAL A 54 8.77 -1.94 -13.73
N GLU A 55 9.26 -0.79 -13.28
CA GLU A 55 10.37 -0.11 -13.96
C GLU A 55 11.67 -0.92 -13.89
N ALA A 56 11.99 -1.49 -12.73
CA ALA A 56 13.13 -2.38 -12.56
C ALA A 56 13.07 -3.60 -13.51
N SER A 57 11.90 -4.25 -13.61
CA SER A 57 11.74 -5.41 -14.50
C SER A 57 11.91 -5.01 -15.97
N ARG A 58 11.38 -3.83 -16.36
CA ARG A 58 11.50 -3.28 -17.73
C ARG A 58 12.95 -2.94 -18.07
N HIS A 59 13.70 -2.34 -17.16
CA HIS A 59 15.13 -2.06 -17.34
C HIS A 59 15.96 -3.35 -17.53
N ALA A 60 15.54 -4.45 -16.92
CA ALA A 60 16.12 -5.77 -17.11
C ALA A 60 15.60 -6.49 -18.39
N ASN A 61 14.85 -5.82 -19.26
CA ASN A 61 14.20 -6.38 -20.46
C ASN A 61 13.25 -7.57 -20.15
N ARG A 62 12.69 -7.64 -18.95
CA ARG A 62 11.70 -8.64 -18.54
C ARG A 62 10.29 -8.08 -18.54
N LYS A 63 9.32 -8.92 -18.89
CA LYS A 63 7.88 -8.59 -18.83
C LYS A 63 7.22 -8.98 -17.51
N THR A 64 7.76 -10.00 -16.83
CA THR A 64 7.27 -10.47 -15.53
C THR A 64 8.04 -9.77 -14.42
N VAL A 65 7.32 -9.13 -13.50
CA VAL A 65 7.86 -8.62 -12.23
C VAL A 65 8.14 -9.81 -11.32
N THR A 66 9.37 -9.93 -10.82
CA THR A 66 9.76 -10.99 -9.87
C THR A 66 9.86 -10.44 -8.46
N ASP A 67 10.06 -11.32 -7.47
CA ASP A 67 10.25 -10.90 -6.08
C ASP A 67 11.56 -10.09 -5.89
N GLU A 68 12.59 -10.32 -6.71
CA GLU A 68 13.80 -9.47 -6.70
C GLU A 68 13.50 -8.02 -7.08
N ASP A 69 12.62 -7.77 -8.04
CA ASP A 69 12.22 -6.41 -8.44
C ASP A 69 11.50 -5.69 -7.29
N VAL A 70 10.62 -6.42 -6.59
CA VAL A 70 9.89 -5.90 -5.42
C VAL A 70 10.85 -5.61 -4.25
N LYS A 71 11.79 -6.52 -3.98
CA LYS A 71 12.82 -6.33 -2.93
C LYS A 71 13.69 -5.12 -3.25
N PHE A 72 14.08 -4.94 -4.52
CA PHE A 72 14.82 -3.78 -4.98
C PHE A 72 14.04 -2.48 -4.75
N ALA A 73 12.77 -2.44 -5.19
CA ALA A 73 11.89 -1.28 -5.01
C ALA A 73 11.73 -0.89 -3.54
N ILE A 74 11.46 -1.86 -2.65
CA ILE A 74 11.35 -1.63 -1.20
C ILE A 74 12.66 -1.04 -0.66
N SER A 75 13.80 -1.65 -0.97
CA SER A 75 15.11 -1.20 -0.48
C SER A 75 15.44 0.21 -0.95
N ARG A 76 15.08 0.55 -2.19
CA ARG A 76 15.27 1.87 -2.78
C ARG A 76 14.40 2.91 -2.09
N LEU A 77 13.10 2.64 -1.93
CA LEU A 77 12.16 3.56 -1.28
C LEU A 77 12.48 3.79 0.20
N GLN A 78 12.83 2.74 0.94
CA GLN A 78 13.26 2.85 2.34
C GLN A 78 14.49 3.76 2.47
N ARG A 79 15.47 3.62 1.58
CA ARG A 79 16.63 4.51 1.54
C ARG A 79 16.22 5.97 1.29
N THR A 80 15.33 6.21 0.34
CA THR A 80 14.83 7.56 0.03
C THR A 80 14.13 8.20 1.23
N TYR A 81 13.21 7.49 1.89
CA TYR A 81 12.51 8.04 3.06
C TYR A 81 13.44 8.29 4.25
N MET A 82 14.44 7.43 4.46
CA MET A 82 15.44 7.65 5.51
C MET A 82 16.24 8.94 5.27
N LEU A 83 16.55 9.25 4.01
CA LEU A 83 17.24 10.49 3.65
C LEU A 83 16.34 11.73 3.82
N GLN A 84 15.02 11.60 3.63
CA GLN A 84 14.07 12.70 3.83
C GLN A 84 13.79 13.02 5.31
N SER A 85 14.16 12.11 6.22
CA SER A 85 14.04 12.31 7.68
C SER A 85 15.29 12.90 8.35
N LEU A 86 16.33 13.19 7.57
CA LEU A 86 17.56 13.88 7.99
C LEU A 86 17.49 15.37 7.60
#